data_AF-A0A9W9XW55-F1
#
_entry.id   AF-A0A9W9XW55-F1
#
_cell.length_a   1.000
_cell.length_b   1.000
_cell.length_c   1.000
_cell.angle_alpha   90.00
_cell.angle_beta   90.00
_cell.angle_gamma   90.00
#
_symmetry.space_group_name_H-M   'P 1'
#
loop_
_entity.id
_entity.type
_entity.pdbx_description
1 polymer ?
#
loop_
_entity_poly.entity_id
_entity_poly.type
_entity_poly.pdbx_seq_one_letter_code
_entity_poly.pdbx_strand_id
1 'polypeptide(L)'
;MQADDKVWATGQWVGLLGFSQGAKMAASILLRQRIVNSTLNRDMPDSWRATAKGPEWRFAILLAGRSPLLSLHLGVDKVTFDIDVLRVPTVHVHGQRAT
;
A
#
# COMPACT_ATOMS: atom_id res chain seq x y z
N MET A 1 -2.66 23.36 -11.01
CA MET A 1 -4.06 23.15 -10.59
C MET A 1 -5.01 23.50 -11.71
N GLN A 2 -5.22 24.76 -12.10
CA GLN A 2 -6.20 25.13 -13.15
C GLN A 2 -6.06 24.40 -14.50
N ALA A 3 -4.85 24.03 -14.92
CA ALA A 3 -4.64 23.26 -16.15
C ALA A 3 -5.08 21.78 -16.01
N ASP A 4 -4.94 21.20 -14.82
CA ASP A 4 -5.27 19.82 -14.47
C ASP A 4 -6.78 19.65 -14.19
N ASP A 5 -7.39 20.67 -13.57
CA ASP A 5 -8.83 20.78 -13.34
C ASP A 5 -9.63 20.75 -14.67
N LYS A 6 -9.00 21.22 -15.76
CA LYS A 6 -9.60 21.22 -17.11
C LYS A 6 -9.54 19.87 -17.82
N VAL A 7 -8.67 18.97 -17.40
CA VAL A 7 -8.48 17.62 -18.00
C VAL A 7 -8.95 16.49 -17.09
N TRP A 8 -9.81 16.80 -16.11
CA TRP A 8 -10.53 15.82 -15.28
C TRP A 8 -9.62 14.85 -14.50
N ALA A 9 -8.45 15.30 -14.04
CA ALA A 9 -7.55 14.50 -13.19
C ALA A 9 -7.26 13.09 -13.75
N THR A 10 -6.96 12.99 -15.05
CA THR A 10 -6.69 11.74 -15.78
C THR A 10 -5.31 11.11 -15.47
N GLY A 11 -4.60 11.63 -14.47
CA GLY A 11 -3.30 11.14 -14.05
C GLY A 11 -3.34 9.72 -13.46
N GLN A 12 -2.16 9.11 -13.35
CA GLN A 12 -2.02 7.82 -12.67
C GLN A 12 -2.35 7.96 -11.18
N TRP A 13 -3.02 6.96 -10.63
CA TRP A 13 -3.17 6.83 -9.18
C TRP A 13 -1.80 6.51 -8.58
N VAL A 14 -1.23 7.46 -7.83
CA VAL A 14 0.13 7.32 -7.26
C VAL A 14 0.13 7.28 -5.73
N GLY A 15 -1.00 7.53 -5.08
CA GLY A 15 -1.09 7.63 -3.63
C GLY A 15 -2.31 6.92 -3.06
N LEU A 16 -2.16 6.39 -1.85
CA LEU A 16 -3.25 5.79 -1.08
C LEU A 16 -3.64 6.69 0.09
N LEU A 17 -4.92 6.74 0.41
CA LEU A 17 -5.42 7.32 1.65
C LEU A 17 -6.25 6.26 2.37
N GLY A 18 -5.93 6.01 3.63
CA GLY A 18 -6.63 5.02 4.44
C GLY A 18 -6.97 5.57 5.82
N PHE A 19 -8.21 5.33 6.26
CA PHE A 19 -8.68 5.67 7.61
C PHE A 19 -9.03 4.42 8.41
N SER A 20 -8.60 4.35 9.68
CA SER A 20 -8.89 3.23 10.59
C SER A 20 -8.45 1.90 9.96
N GLN A 21 -9.38 0.99 9.66
CA GLN A 21 -9.07 -0.26 8.95
C GLN A 21 -8.55 -0.02 7.52
N GLY A 22 -8.97 1.06 6.86
CA GLY A 22 -8.45 1.46 5.56
C GLY A 22 -6.96 1.82 5.59
N ALA A 23 -6.45 2.36 6.71
CA ALA A 23 -5.02 2.62 6.87
C ALA A 23 -4.21 1.32 6.90
N LYS A 24 -4.74 0.28 7.56
CA LYS A 24 -4.14 -1.07 7.54
C LYS A 24 -4.11 -1.63 6.12
N MET A 25 -5.20 -1.50 5.37
CA MET A 25 -5.26 -1.94 3.97
C MET A 25 -4.27 -1.19 3.09
N ALA A 26 -4.23 0.15 3.16
CA ALA A 26 -3.32 0.97 2.37
C ALA A 26 -1.84 0.60 2.61
N ALA A 27 -1.45 0.45 3.88
CA ALA A 27 -0.11 0.00 4.25
C ALA A 27 0.20 -1.43 3.76
N SER A 28 -0.79 -2.33 3.80
CA SER A 28 -0.65 -3.70 3.30
C SER A 28 -0.48 -3.77 1.77
N ILE A 29 -1.11 -2.86 1.03
CA ILE A 29 -0.93 -2.72 -0.42
C ILE A 29 0.49 -2.25 -0.75
N LEU A 30 1.01 -1.26 -0.01
CA LEU A 30 2.40 -0.80 -0.20
C LEU A 30 3.41 -1.91 0.09
N LEU A 31 3.20 -2.67 1.17
CA LEU A 31 4.03 -3.82 1.51
C LEU A 31 4.02 -4.86 0.38
N ARG A 32 2.83 -5.18 -0.15
CA ARG A 32 2.69 -6.10 -1.28
C ARG A 32 3.47 -5.63 -2.51
N GLN A 33 3.35 -4.35 -2.89
CA GLN A 33 4.10 -3.80 -4.03
C GLN A 33 5.61 -3.96 -3.82
N ARG A 34 6.12 -3.68 -2.61
CA ARG A 34 7.53 -3.89 -2.29
C ARG A 34 7.93 -5.36 -2.45
N ILE A 35 7.16 -6.28 -1.89
CA ILE A 35 7.44 -7.72 -1.96
C ILE A 35 7.54 -8.14 -3.41
N VAL A 36 6.50 -7.86 -4.21
CA VAL A 36 6.47 -8.13 -5.64
C VAL A 36 7.70 -7.55 -6.34
N ASN A 37 7.97 -6.25 -6.18
CA ASN A 37 9.11 -5.59 -6.82
C ASN A 37 10.46 -6.19 -6.42
N SER A 38 10.58 -6.73 -5.19
CA SER A 38 11.80 -7.41 -4.72
C SER A 38 11.92 -8.88 -5.17
N THR A 39 10.80 -9.58 -5.37
CA THR A 39 10.76 -11.03 -5.70
C THR A 39 10.53 -11.32 -7.18
N LEU A 40 10.30 -10.29 -8.01
CA LEU A 40 10.25 -10.40 -9.47
C LEU A 40 11.55 -10.95 -10.11
N ASN A 41 12.56 -11.31 -9.31
CA ASN A 41 13.89 -11.76 -9.74
C ASN A 41 14.26 -13.23 -9.54
N ARG A 42 13.36 -14.20 -9.21
CA ARG A 42 13.52 -15.59 -9.74
C ARG A 42 12.41 -16.63 -9.48
N ASP A 43 11.65 -16.61 -8.38
CA ASP A 43 10.88 -17.82 -7.98
C ASP A 43 9.42 -17.61 -7.54
N MET A 44 8.74 -16.52 -7.96
CA MET A 44 7.32 -16.32 -7.58
C MET A 44 6.33 -17.08 -8.48
N PRO A 45 5.34 -17.83 -7.92
CA PRO A 45 4.26 -18.43 -8.69
C PRO A 45 3.49 -17.43 -9.57
N ASP A 46 3.01 -17.89 -10.73
CA ASP A 46 2.34 -17.05 -11.73
C ASP A 46 1.09 -16.33 -11.21
N SER A 47 0.38 -16.92 -10.23
CA SER A 47 -0.75 -16.30 -9.53
C SER A 47 -0.35 -15.00 -8.80
N TRP A 48 0.88 -14.91 -8.32
CA TRP A 48 1.43 -13.71 -7.69
C TRP A 48 1.74 -12.63 -8.73
N ARG A 49 2.31 -13.00 -9.89
CA ARG A 49 2.61 -12.09 -11.01
C ARG A 49 1.35 -11.52 -11.67
N ALA A 50 0.31 -12.33 -11.84
CA ALA A 50 -0.94 -11.89 -12.44
C ALA A 50 -1.66 -10.82 -11.59
N THR A 51 -1.53 -10.92 -10.28
CA THR A 51 -2.16 -9.99 -9.32
C THR A 51 -1.25 -8.83 -8.90
N ALA A 52 -0.01 -8.80 -9.38
CA ALA A 52 0.96 -7.72 -9.20
C ALA A 52 0.71 -6.51 -10.13
N LYS A 53 -0.13 -6.66 -11.17
CA LYS A 53 -0.51 -5.54 -12.04
C LYS A 53 -1.45 -4.59 -11.30
N GLY A 54 -0.89 -3.55 -10.70
CA GLY A 54 -1.62 -2.44 -10.08
C GLY A 54 -0.90 -1.11 -10.34
N PRO A 55 -1.46 0.02 -9.85
CA PRO A 55 -0.80 1.31 -9.94
C PRO A 55 0.56 1.29 -9.23
N GLU A 56 1.50 2.12 -9.68
CA GLU A 56 2.76 2.34 -8.99
C GLU A 56 2.54 3.31 -7.82
N TRP A 57 2.28 2.75 -6.64
CA TRP A 57 2.09 3.52 -5.43
C TRP A 57 3.41 4.14 -4.98
N ARG A 58 3.42 5.46 -4.85
CA ARG A 58 4.57 6.27 -4.45
C ARG A 58 4.51 6.70 -2.99
N PHE A 59 3.31 6.76 -2.40
CA PHE A 59 3.13 7.08 -0.98
C PHE A 59 1.76 6.64 -0.44
N ALA A 60 1.60 6.68 0.88
CA ALA A 60 0.28 6.58 1.52
C ALA A 60 0.11 7.54 2.70
N ILE A 61 -1.13 8.01 2.89
CA ILE A 61 -1.58 8.75 4.07
C ILE A 61 -2.40 7.80 4.95
N LEU A 62 -1.93 7.56 6.17
CA LEU A 62 -2.46 6.58 7.10
C LEU A 62 -3.08 7.28 8.32
N LEU A 63 -4.40 7.43 8.30
CA LEU A 63 -5.18 8.12 9.32
C LEU A 63 -5.67 7.12 10.37
N ALA A 64 -5.29 7.30 11.64
CA ALA A 64 -5.76 6.48 12.76
C ALA A 64 -5.63 4.95 12.55
N GLY A 65 -4.58 4.53 11.83
CA GLY A 65 -4.29 3.12 11.55
C GLY A 65 -3.79 2.35 12.77
N ARG A 66 -3.94 1.01 12.73
CA ARG A 66 -3.45 0.09 13.76
C ARG A 66 -2.72 -1.11 13.13
N SER A 67 -1.74 -1.64 13.84
CA SER A 67 -1.05 -2.90 13.56
C SER A 67 -1.99 -4.13 13.68
N PRO A 68 -1.67 -5.31 13.11
CA PRO A 68 -0.61 -5.60 12.13
C PRO A 68 -1.06 -5.40 10.68
N LEU A 69 -0.09 -5.36 9.76
CA LEU A 69 -0.37 -5.42 8.32
C LEU A 69 -0.95 -6.78 7.93
N LEU A 70 -1.66 -6.82 6.82
CA LEU A 70 -2.32 -8.01 6.29
C LEU A 70 -1.54 -8.57 5.10
N SER A 71 -1.49 -9.89 5.00
CA SER A 71 -1.10 -10.54 3.74
C SER A 71 -2.26 -10.41 2.75
N LEU A 72 -2.00 -9.80 1.60
CA LEU A 72 -2.99 -9.61 0.53
C LEU A 72 -2.86 -10.66 -0.59
N HIS A 73 -2.27 -11.82 -0.29
CA HIS A 73 -2.17 -12.92 -1.24
C HIS A 73 -3.15 -14.05 -0.91
N LEU A 74 -3.91 -14.48 -1.91
CA LEU A 74 -4.85 -15.59 -1.77
C LEU A 74 -4.09 -16.91 -1.81
N GLY A 75 -4.32 -17.78 -0.82
CA GLY A 75 -3.80 -19.16 -0.83
C GLY A 75 -2.42 -19.37 -0.21
N VAL A 76 -1.86 -18.39 0.51
CA VAL A 76 -0.62 -18.58 1.30
C VAL A 76 -0.88 -18.20 2.74
N ASP A 77 -0.94 -19.22 3.59
CA ASP A 77 -1.13 -19.08 5.03
C ASP A 77 0.16 -18.59 5.67
N LYS A 78 0.11 -17.37 6.21
CA LYS A 78 1.12 -16.76 7.07
C LYS A 78 2.54 -16.82 6.50
N VAL A 79 2.82 -15.94 5.56
CA VAL A 79 4.19 -15.45 5.49
C VAL A 79 4.36 -14.46 6.65
N THR A 80 4.95 -14.92 7.74
CA THR A 80 5.64 -14.06 8.70
C THR A 80 6.83 -13.46 7.95
N PHE A 81 6.60 -12.44 7.13
CA PHE A 81 7.75 -11.65 6.71
C PHE A 81 8.21 -10.83 7.91
N ASP A 82 9.51 -10.59 7.95
CA ASP A 82 10.13 -9.52 8.72
C ASP A 82 9.63 -8.18 8.11
N ILE A 83 8.34 -7.88 8.33
CA ILE A 83 7.51 -6.93 7.57
C ILE A 83 7.60 -5.49 8.08
N ASP A 84 8.34 -5.24 9.15
CA ASP A 84 8.07 -4.07 10.00
C ASP A 84 8.49 -2.72 9.40
N VAL A 85 9.14 -2.71 8.23
CA VAL A 85 9.57 -1.45 7.60
C VAL A 85 8.98 -1.30 6.20
N LEU A 86 7.97 -0.44 6.11
CA LEU A 86 7.54 0.16 4.84
C LEU A 86 8.64 1.09 4.34
N ARG A 87 9.17 0.80 3.15
CA ARG A 87 10.21 1.64 2.49
C ARG A 87 9.61 2.71 1.58
N VAL A 88 8.35 2.56 1.21
CA VAL A 88 7.61 3.58 0.46
C VAL A 88 7.21 4.68 1.44
N PRO A 89 7.34 5.98 1.09
CA PRO A 89 6.95 7.09 1.94
C PRO A 89 5.55 6.95 2.53
N THR A 90 5.41 7.16 3.84
CA THR A 90 4.12 7.17 4.53
C THR A 90 3.97 8.37 5.44
N VAL A 91 2.78 8.95 5.48
CA VAL A 91 2.40 9.99 6.42
C VAL A 91 1.42 9.40 7.41
N HIS A 92 1.83 9.32 8.68
CA HIS A 92 0.99 8.81 9.76
C HIS A 92 0.28 9.98 10.45
N VAL A 93 -1.04 9.93 10.51
CA VAL A 93 -1.86 10.97 11.14
C VAL A 93 -2.63 10.37 12.31
N HIS A 94 -2.43 10.96 13.48
CA HIS A 94 -3.06 10.54 14.73
C HIS A 94 -3.79 11.74 15.36
N GLY A 95 -4.98 11.51 15.90
CA GLY A 95 -5.69 12.52 16.67
C GLY A 95 -5.19 12.53 18.12
N GLN A 96 -4.84 13.71 18.63
CA GLN A 96 -4.68 13.92 20.07
C GLN A 96 -6.04 14.29 20.66
N ARG A 97 -6.36 13.75 21.85
CA ARG A 97 -7.54 14.22 22.59
C ARG A 97 -7.27 15.65 23.04
N ALA A 98 -8.21 16.56 22.79
CA ALA A 98 -8.22 17.85 23.48
C ALA A 98 -8.57 17.57 24.94
N THR A 99 -7.60 17.75 25.83
CA THR A 99 -7.77 17.75 27.29
C THR A 99 -8.26 19.10 27.77
#